data_AF-A0A2E5RCI3-F1
#
_entry.id   AF-A0A2E5RCI3-F1
#
_cell.length_a   1.000
_cell.length_b   1.000
_cell.length_c   1.000
_cell.angle_alpha   90.00
_cell.angle_beta   90.00
_cell.angle_gamma   90.00
#
_symmetry.space_group_name_H-M   'P 1'
#
loop_
_entity.id
_entity.type
_entity.pdbx_description
1 polymer ?
#
loop_
_entity_poly.entity_id
_entity_poly.type
_entity_poly.pdbx_seq_one_letter_code
_entity_poly.pdbx_strand_id
1 'polypeptide(L)' 'MEGAMMCPKCDSQSIYVVMMQTRSSDEPETKIGTCADCGHKFREYA' A
#
# COMPACT_ATOMS: atom_id res chain seq x y z
N MET A 1 14.01 7.12 9.28
CA MET A 1 14.03 5.83 8.55
C MET A 1 12.64 5.25 8.77
N GLU A 2 11.64 5.73 8.02
CA GLU A 2 10.23 5.58 8.42
C GLU A 2 9.40 4.96 7.32
N GLY A 3 8.62 3.96 7.70
CA GLY A 3 7.61 3.33 6.84
C GLY A 3 7.81 1.84 6.59
N ALA A 4 8.17 1.04 7.60
CA ALA A 4 7.99 -0.42 7.49
C ALA A 4 6.48 -0.71 7.65
N MET A 5 5.75 -0.64 6.55
CA MET A 5 4.35 -1.07 6.48
C MET A 5 4.30 -2.56 6.81
N MET A 6 3.62 -2.93 7.90
CA MET A 6 3.48 -4.33 8.33
C MET A 6 2.11 -4.88 7.95
N CYS A 7 2.07 -6.13 7.49
CA CYS A 7 0.81 -6.77 7.17
C CYS A 7 0.03 -7.08 8.46
N PRO A 8 -1.22 -6.60 8.61
CA PRO A 8 -2.04 -6.92 9.79
C PRO A 8 -2.47 -8.40 9.84
N LYS A 9 -2.19 -9.18 8.79
CA LYS A 9 -2.58 -10.59 8.69
C LYS A 9 -1.46 -11.56 9.04
N CYS A 10 -0.22 -11.23 8.67
CA CYS A 10 0.92 -12.14 8.81
C CYS A 10 2.17 -11.48 9.39
N ASP A 11 2.09 -10.21 9.84
CA ASP A 11 3.21 -9.45 10.41
C ASP A 11 4.44 -9.33 9.50
N SER A 12 4.28 -9.62 8.20
CA SER A 12 5.37 -9.47 7.24
C SER A 12 5.69 -7.99 7.01
N GLN A 13 6.98 -7.67 6.96
CA GLN A 13 7.48 -6.34 6.60
C GLN A 13 7.61 -6.14 5.08
N SER A 14 7.42 -7.21 4.31
CA SER A 14 7.49 -7.20 2.85
C SER A 14 6.14 -6.77 2.25
N ILE A 15 5.94 -5.46 2.16
CA ILE A 15 4.77 -4.86 1.52
C ILE A 15 5.19 -4.06 0.28
N TYR A 16 4.53 -4.35 -0.84
CA TYR A 16 4.63 -3.60 -2.08
C TYR A 16 3.57 -2.52 -2.12
N VAL A 17 3.98 -1.27 -2.02
CA VAL A 17 3.08 -0.13 -2.23
C VAL A 17 3.12 0.25 -3.69
N VAL A 18 1.99 0.10 -4.38
CA VAL A 18 1.81 0.62 -5.74
C VAL A 18 0.97 1.90 -5.68
N MET A 19 1.53 2.98 -6.20
CA MET A 19 0.84 4.26 -6.31
C MET A 19 0.27 4.33 -7.71
N MET A 20 -1.06 4.39 -7.84
CA MET A 20 -1.72 4.51 -9.14
C MET A 20 -2.49 5.82 -9.19
N GLN A 21 -2.04 6.72 -10.07
CA GLN A 21 -2.80 7.90 -10.47
C GLN A 21 -3.91 7.47 -11.42
N THR A 22 -5.14 7.41 -10.91
CA THR A 22 -6.30 7.00 -11.72
C THR A 22 -7.05 8.17 -12.33
N ARG A 23 -6.75 9.43 -11.96
CA ARG A 23 -7.45 10.58 -12.53
C ARG A 23 -6.68 11.89 -12.40
N SER A 24 -7.14 12.88 -13.16
CA SER A 24 -6.66 14.26 -13.25
C SER A 24 -6.14 14.84 -11.94
N SER A 25 -5.28 15.85 -12.07
CA SER A 25 -4.48 16.57 -11.06
C SER A 25 -5.14 17.00 -9.73
N ASP A 26 -6.41 16.66 -9.47
CA ASP A 26 -7.26 17.12 -8.36
C ASP A 26 -7.69 15.99 -7.39
N GLU A 27 -7.51 14.69 -7.71
CA GLU A 27 -7.76 13.58 -6.77
C GLU A 27 -6.46 13.07 -6.12
N PRO A 28 -6.48 12.76 -4.80
CA PRO A 28 -5.29 12.27 -4.10
C PRO A 28 -4.83 10.92 -4.62
N GLU A 29 -3.51 10.74 -4.64
CA GLU A 29 -2.86 9.50 -5.07
C GLU A 29 -3.32 8.31 -4.24
N THR A 30 -3.94 7.32 -4.88
CA THR A 30 -4.33 6.09 -4.18
C THR A 30 -3.11 5.19 -4.03
N LYS A 31 -2.73 4.92 -2.78
CA LYS A 31 -1.66 3.98 -2.45
C LYS A 31 -2.28 2.62 -2.13
N ILE A 32 -1.89 1.61 -2.89
CA ILE A 32 -2.36 0.24 -2.69
C ILE A 32 -1.20 -0.56 -2.13
N GLY A 33 -1.25 -0.88 -0.84
CA GLY A 33 -0.32 -1.78 -0.18
C GLY A 33 -0.68 -3.24 -0.46
N THR A 34 0.26 -4.02 -1.00
CA THR A 34 0.11 -5.46 -1.26
C THR A 34 1.19 -6.23 -0.53
N CYS A 35 0.80 -7.10 0.39
CA CYS A 35 1.72 -8.00 1.06
C CYS A 35 2.30 -9.03 0.08
N ALA A 36 3.63 -9.13 0.04
CA ALA A 36 4.37 -10.11 -0.75
C ALA A 36 4.14 -11.54 -0.29
N ASP A 37 3.95 -11.71 1.03
CA ASP A 37 3.99 -13.00 1.71
C ASP A 37 2.62 -13.70 1.70
N CYS A 38 1.58 -12.99 2.13
CA CYS A 38 0.21 -13.53 2.19
C CYS A 38 -0.71 -13.03 1.07
N GLY A 39 -0.25 -12.10 0.22
CA GLY A 39 -1.04 -11.54 -0.88
C GLY A 39 -2.17 -10.59 -0.46
N HIS A 40 -2.27 -10.24 0.83
CA HIS A 40 -3.29 -9.31 1.33
C HIS A 40 -3.10 -7.90 0.76
N LYS A 41 -4.18 -7.30 0.28
CA LYS A 41 -4.18 -5.98 -0.36
C LYS A 41 -5.00 -5.01 0.48
N PHE A 42 -4.45 -3.85 0.79
CA PHE A 42 -5.13 -2.78 1.52
C PHE A 42 -4.84 -1.43 0.87
N ARG A 43 -5.75 -0.49 1.10
CA ARG A 43 -5.77 0.82 0.44
C ARG A 43 -5.45 1.87 1.49
N GLU A 44 -4.43 2.67 1.28
CA GLU A 44 -4.24 3.92 1.99
C GLU A 44 -4.66 5.06 1.06
N TYR A 45 -5.62 5.84 1.54
CA TYR A 45 -5.92 7.15 0.98
C TYR A 45 -4.90 8.10 1.60
N ALA A 46 -3.96 8.58 0.78
CA ALA A 46 -3.04 9.65 1.17
C ALA A 46 -3.74 11.01 1.08
#